data_AF-A0A953WP25-F1
#
_entry.id   AF-A0A953WP25-F1
#
_cell.length_a   1.000
_cell.length_b   1.000
_cell.length_c   1.000
_cell.angle_alpha   90.00
_cell.angle_beta   90.00
_cell.angle_gamma   90.00
#
_symmetry.space_group_name_H-M   'P 1'
#
loop_
_entity.id
_entity.type
_entity.pdbx_description
1 polymer ?
#
loop_
_entity_poly.entity_id
_entity_poly.type
_entity_poly.pdbx_seq_one_letter_code
_entity_poly.pdbx_strand_id
1 'polypeptide(L)'
;MTELIERLTPLINSTIERLNNKKFAPDPIAGKHFSRIVSVMSSAYKRHGFILERAILEQLKNCPDFEVWDDHEFQVTNTADHIVDTAIKAPDTILGTETGYMPGHRTLQVDAIVYDRRTNIVRAYEIKRGSGLHDSGKRRSILRDLLCVQVLLKSYARERGLSPVEAHSHIIFYYGKCSIPKPFSLTRDELDGHYGWPVKGPVEEINELFRQKLFSILASA
;
A
#
# COMPACT_ATOMS: atom_id res chain seq x y z
N MET A 1 5.73 -18.39 17.09
CA MET A 1 4.88 -17.58 16.19
C MET A 1 5.56 -16.23 16.07
N THR A 2 5.72 -15.65 14.88
CA THR A 2 6.36 -14.33 14.77
C THR A 2 5.46 -13.27 15.38
N GLU A 3 6.05 -12.21 15.96
CA GLU A 3 5.29 -11.13 16.60
C GLU A 3 4.27 -10.48 15.63
N LEU A 4 4.64 -10.39 14.35
CA LEU A 4 3.77 -9.90 13.28
C LEU A 4 2.52 -10.78 13.10
N ILE A 5 2.67 -12.12 13.12
CA ILE A 5 1.54 -13.06 13.03
C ILE A 5 0.59 -12.84 14.21
N GLU A 6 1.12 -12.71 15.42
CA GLU A 6 0.29 -12.52 16.62
C GLU A 6 -0.53 -11.23 16.52
N ARG A 7 0.07 -10.12 16.07
CA ARG A 7 -0.63 -8.84 15.87
C ARG A 7 -1.73 -8.90 14.81
N LEU A 8 -1.50 -9.60 13.70
CA LEU A 8 -2.43 -9.60 12.55
C LEU A 8 -3.42 -10.77 12.55
N THR A 9 -3.21 -11.78 13.39
CA THR A 9 -4.14 -12.92 13.52
C THR A 9 -5.58 -12.48 13.87
N PRO A 10 -5.82 -11.54 14.82
CA PRO A 10 -7.17 -11.05 15.09
C PRO A 10 -7.85 -10.40 13.88
N LEU A 11 -7.10 -9.60 13.10
CA LEU A 11 -7.60 -8.97 11.87
C LEU A 11 -7.98 -10.02 10.82
N ILE A 12 -7.14 -11.04 10.64
CA ILE A 12 -7.40 -12.15 9.72
C ILE A 12 -8.63 -12.93 10.16
N ASN A 13 -8.71 -13.33 11.43
CA ASN A 13 -9.84 -14.10 11.97
C ASN A 13 -11.16 -13.36 11.78
N SER A 14 -11.22 -12.08 12.17
CA SER A 14 -12.40 -11.22 11.96
C SER A 14 -12.77 -11.10 10.47
N THR A 15 -11.79 -11.04 9.59
CA THR A 15 -12.01 -10.98 8.14
C THR A 15 -12.61 -12.29 7.62
N ILE A 16 -12.09 -13.43 8.04
CA ILE A 16 -12.58 -14.76 7.64
C ILE A 16 -13.99 -15.01 8.16
N GLU A 17 -14.28 -14.65 9.42
CA GLU A 17 -15.61 -14.76 9.99
C GLU A 17 -16.64 -13.93 9.20
N ARG A 18 -16.30 -12.67 8.88
CA ARG A 18 -17.16 -11.80 8.05
C ARG A 18 -17.37 -12.36 6.65
N LEU A 19 -16.35 -12.96 6.03
CA LEU A 19 -16.47 -13.60 4.72
C LEU A 19 -17.39 -14.83 4.77
N ASN A 20 -17.28 -15.64 5.82
CA ASN A 20 -18.07 -16.85 5.96
C ASN A 20 -19.56 -16.56 6.18
N ASN A 21 -19.85 -15.56 7.04
CA ASN A 21 -21.20 -15.20 7.46
C ASN A 21 -21.96 -14.32 6.45
N LYS A 22 -21.26 -13.77 5.45
CA LYS A 22 -21.91 -12.91 4.45
C LYS A 22 -22.82 -13.73 3.54
N LYS A 23 -24.08 -13.29 3.44
CA LYS A 23 -25.05 -13.82 2.47
C LYS A 23 -24.80 -13.15 1.13
N PHE A 24 -24.72 -13.94 0.07
CA PHE A 24 -24.58 -13.47 -1.31
C PHE A 24 -25.82 -13.85 -2.09
N ALA A 25 -26.35 -12.91 -2.87
CA ALA A 25 -27.44 -13.19 -3.79
C ALA A 25 -26.94 -14.17 -4.87
N PRO A 26 -27.66 -15.26 -5.15
CA PRO A 26 -27.31 -16.15 -6.24
C PRO A 26 -27.43 -15.41 -7.57
N ASP A 27 -26.39 -15.51 -8.39
CA ASP A 27 -26.42 -15.09 -9.78
C ASP A 27 -27.27 -16.07 -10.61
N PRO A 28 -28.13 -15.58 -11.52
CA PRO A 28 -29.03 -16.42 -12.31
C PRO A 28 -28.32 -17.35 -13.30
N ILE A 29 -27.08 -17.05 -13.69
CA ILE A 29 -26.28 -17.86 -14.61
C ILE A 29 -25.47 -18.89 -13.83
N ALA A 30 -24.80 -18.46 -12.75
CA ALA A 30 -23.86 -19.31 -12.01
C ALA A 30 -24.53 -20.25 -11.00
N GLY A 31 -25.78 -19.96 -10.59
CA GLY A 31 -26.46 -20.72 -9.55
C GLY A 31 -25.82 -20.57 -8.17
N LYS A 32 -26.44 -21.15 -7.12
CA LYS A 32 -26.09 -20.86 -5.71
C LYS A 32 -24.64 -21.19 -5.35
N HIS A 33 -24.14 -22.35 -5.77
CA HIS A 33 -22.81 -22.85 -5.39
C HIS A 33 -21.69 -21.96 -5.94
N PHE A 34 -21.62 -21.78 -7.26
CA PHE A 34 -20.61 -20.94 -7.89
C PHE A 34 -20.75 -19.46 -7.50
N SER A 35 -21.98 -18.96 -7.29
CA SER A 35 -22.20 -17.58 -6.83
C SER A 35 -21.56 -17.32 -5.46
N ARG A 36 -21.65 -18.28 -4.53
CA ARG A 36 -21.01 -18.15 -3.21
C ARG A 36 -19.49 -18.11 -3.37
N ILE A 37 -18.91 -19.08 -4.08
CA ILE A 37 -17.44 -19.17 -4.28
C ILE A 37 -16.90 -17.88 -4.90
N VAL A 38 -17.49 -17.44 -6.03
CA VAL A 38 -17.06 -16.23 -6.74
C VAL A 38 -17.17 -14.99 -5.86
N SER A 39 -18.28 -14.86 -5.11
CA SER A 39 -18.50 -13.69 -4.27
C SER A 39 -17.57 -13.64 -3.06
N VAL A 40 -17.33 -14.79 -2.40
CA VAL A 40 -16.37 -14.91 -1.29
C VAL A 40 -14.97 -14.57 -1.80
N MET A 41 -14.54 -15.16 -2.93
CA MET A 41 -13.20 -14.91 -3.49
C MET A 41 -13.01 -13.45 -3.90
N SER A 42 -13.98 -12.86 -4.60
CA SER A 42 -13.94 -11.44 -4.99
C SER A 42 -13.85 -10.51 -3.77
N SER A 43 -14.58 -10.82 -2.70
CA SER A 43 -14.51 -10.08 -1.43
C SER A 43 -13.17 -10.30 -0.72
N ALA A 44 -12.68 -11.55 -0.68
CA ALA A 44 -11.41 -11.91 -0.07
C ALA A 44 -10.24 -11.17 -0.71
N TYR A 45 -10.22 -11.03 -2.03
CA TYR A 45 -9.19 -10.27 -2.76
C TYR A 45 -9.10 -8.80 -2.35
N LYS A 46 -10.23 -8.15 -2.06
CA LYS A 46 -10.25 -6.77 -1.58
C LYS A 46 -9.69 -6.68 -0.17
N ARG A 47 -10.11 -7.60 0.72
CA ARG A 47 -9.65 -7.64 2.12
C ARG A 47 -8.18 -8.04 2.25
N HIS A 48 -7.70 -8.89 1.35
CA HIS A 48 -6.28 -9.22 1.26
C HIS A 48 -5.42 -8.00 0.94
N GLY A 49 -5.91 -7.05 0.13
CA GLY A 49 -5.20 -5.78 -0.12
C GLY A 49 -4.90 -5.05 1.19
N PHE A 50 -5.94 -4.87 2.01
CA PHE A 50 -5.80 -4.26 3.33
C PHE A 50 -4.90 -5.05 4.30
N ILE A 51 -5.01 -6.38 4.32
CA ILE A 51 -4.13 -7.23 5.15
C ILE A 51 -2.66 -7.04 4.74
N LEU A 52 -2.40 -6.95 3.44
CA LEU A 52 -1.06 -6.76 2.90
C LEU A 52 -0.48 -5.37 3.26
N GLU A 53 -1.30 -4.31 3.13
CA GLU A 53 -0.96 -2.96 3.59
C GLU A 53 -0.53 -2.98 5.07
N ARG A 54 -1.36 -3.58 5.94
CA ARG A 54 -1.06 -3.70 7.37
C ARG A 54 0.16 -4.56 7.66
N ALA A 55 0.36 -5.66 6.93
CA ALA A 55 1.51 -6.55 7.11
C ALA A 55 2.84 -5.84 6.84
N ILE A 56 2.91 -5.07 5.74
CA ILE A 56 4.11 -4.31 5.41
C ILE A 56 4.33 -3.20 6.45
N LEU A 57 3.30 -2.41 6.77
CA LEU A 57 3.40 -1.31 7.75
C LEU A 57 3.89 -1.81 9.12
N GLU A 58 3.24 -2.85 9.66
CA GLU A 58 3.59 -3.39 10.99
C GLU A 58 4.96 -4.08 11.01
N GLN A 59 5.38 -4.69 9.89
CA GLN A 59 6.72 -5.27 9.80
C GLN A 59 7.81 -4.20 9.78
N LEU A 60 7.57 -3.06 9.11
CA LEU A 60 8.50 -1.94 9.08
C LEU A 60 8.65 -1.27 10.45
N LYS A 61 7.57 -1.21 11.25
CA LYS A 61 7.62 -0.73 12.64
C LYS A 61 8.53 -1.56 13.56
N ASN A 62 8.85 -2.80 13.19
CA ASN A 62 9.75 -3.65 13.95
C ASN A 62 11.23 -3.34 13.68
N CYS A 63 11.54 -2.50 12.69
CA CYS A 63 12.90 -2.04 12.46
C CYS A 63 13.24 -0.90 13.45
N PRO A 64 14.28 -1.04 14.29
CA PRO A 64 14.61 -0.05 15.32
C PRO A 64 15.09 1.29 14.77
N ASP A 65 15.59 1.30 13.54
CA ASP A 65 16.10 2.51 12.86
C ASP A 65 15.00 3.29 12.14
N PHE A 66 13.79 2.74 12.05
CA PHE A 66 12.70 3.34 11.31
C PHE A 66 11.69 4.02 12.23
N GLU A 67 11.27 5.21 11.84
CA GLU A 67 10.03 5.80 12.32
C GLU A 67 8.95 5.61 11.26
N VAL A 68 7.87 4.90 11.61
CA VAL A 68 6.90 4.38 10.64
C VAL A 68 5.47 4.74 11.04
N TRP A 69 4.71 5.32 10.12
CA TRP A 69 3.31 5.67 10.30
C TRP A 69 2.54 5.62 8.99
N ASP A 70 1.22 5.64 9.06
CA ASP A 70 0.28 5.81 7.95
C ASP A 70 -0.41 7.18 8.07
N ASP A 71 -0.87 7.74 6.94
CA ASP A 71 -1.64 9.00 6.94
C ASP A 71 -2.78 8.90 5.92
N HIS A 72 -4.01 8.95 6.41
CA HIS A 72 -5.22 8.79 5.60
C HIS A 72 -5.82 10.14 5.16
N GLU A 73 -5.24 11.25 5.62
CA GLU A 73 -5.70 12.61 5.36
C GLU A 73 -4.56 13.52 4.88
N PHE A 74 -3.59 12.93 4.17
CA PHE A 74 -2.43 13.64 3.63
C PHE A 74 -2.91 14.73 2.66
N GLN A 75 -2.63 15.99 3.00
CA GLN A 75 -3.15 17.17 2.32
C GLN A 75 -2.40 17.43 1.02
N VAL A 76 -3.15 17.71 -0.06
CA VAL A 76 -2.57 18.11 -1.35
C VAL A 76 -2.96 19.56 -1.67
N THR A 77 -1.94 20.39 -1.84
CA THR A 77 -2.10 21.81 -2.17
C THR A 77 -2.30 22.01 -3.66
N ASN A 78 -2.93 23.13 -4.05
CA ASN A 78 -3.05 23.52 -5.46
C ASN A 78 -1.67 23.65 -6.13
N THR A 79 -0.68 24.17 -5.39
CA THR A 79 0.70 24.32 -5.86
C THR A 79 1.32 22.98 -6.21
N ALA A 80 1.17 21.96 -5.35
CA ALA A 80 1.69 20.62 -5.62
C ALA A 80 1.05 20.03 -6.89
N ASP A 81 -0.27 20.14 -7.02
CA ASP A 81 -1.00 19.66 -8.20
C ASP A 81 -0.52 20.37 -9.49
N HIS A 82 -0.29 21.68 -9.47
CA HIS A 82 0.25 22.43 -10.62
C HIS A 82 1.67 22.01 -11.00
N ILE A 83 2.55 21.80 -10.02
CA ILE A 83 3.91 21.31 -10.27
C ILE A 83 3.82 19.93 -10.96
N VAL A 84 3.00 19.02 -10.42
CA VAL A 84 2.85 17.66 -10.92
C VAL A 84 2.24 17.61 -12.32
N ASP A 85 1.31 18.50 -12.66
CA ASP A 85 0.73 18.61 -14.00
C ASP A 85 1.80 18.77 -15.08
N THR A 86 2.87 19.51 -14.78
CA THR A 86 3.98 19.70 -15.73
C THR A 86 4.89 18.47 -15.85
N ALA A 87 5.05 17.71 -14.76
CA ALA A 87 5.94 16.56 -14.70
C ALA A 87 5.29 15.23 -15.15
N ILE A 88 3.96 15.16 -15.27
CA ILE A 88 3.24 13.90 -15.52
C ILE A 88 3.70 13.14 -16.78
N LYS A 89 4.24 13.85 -17.79
CA LYS A 89 4.76 13.28 -19.03
C LYS A 89 6.23 12.86 -18.94
N ALA A 90 6.98 13.41 -18.00
CA ALA A 90 8.38 13.10 -17.73
C ALA A 90 8.58 13.01 -16.20
N PRO A 91 8.03 11.97 -15.54
CA PRO A 91 7.90 11.95 -14.08
C PRO A 91 9.22 12.11 -13.32
N ASP A 92 10.33 11.62 -13.88
CA ASP A 92 11.64 11.66 -13.24
C ASP A 92 12.16 13.08 -12.99
N THR A 93 11.66 14.09 -13.73
CA THR A 93 12.07 15.50 -13.54
C THR A 93 11.60 16.08 -12.21
N ILE A 94 10.66 15.41 -11.53
CA ILE A 94 10.13 15.84 -10.23
C ILE A 94 11.07 15.51 -9.08
N LEU A 95 12.04 14.60 -9.28
CA LEU A 95 12.92 14.15 -8.20
C LEU A 95 13.77 15.32 -7.70
N GLY A 96 13.80 15.51 -6.38
CA GLY A 96 14.45 16.67 -5.75
C GLY A 96 13.62 17.96 -5.75
N THR A 97 12.47 17.99 -6.43
CA THR A 97 11.52 19.12 -6.34
C THR A 97 10.77 19.05 -5.01
N GLU A 98 10.57 20.21 -4.38
CA GLU A 98 9.87 20.34 -3.10
C GLU A 98 8.92 21.54 -3.11
N THR A 99 7.77 21.41 -2.47
CA THR A 99 6.90 22.54 -2.11
C THR A 99 6.42 22.40 -0.66
N GLY A 100 6.00 23.53 -0.07
CA GLY A 100 5.49 23.56 1.30
C GLY A 100 4.25 22.69 1.48
N TYR A 101 4.26 21.88 2.55
CA TYR A 101 3.06 21.21 3.05
C TYR A 101 2.24 22.20 3.88
N MET A 102 0.94 22.23 3.65
CA MET A 102 -0.02 23.13 4.29
C MET A 102 -1.43 22.60 3.98
N PRO A 103 -2.50 23.11 4.63
CA PRO A 103 -3.86 22.67 4.32
C PRO A 103 -4.17 22.68 2.82
N GLY A 104 -4.68 21.55 2.33
CA GLY A 104 -4.91 21.28 0.92
C GLY A 104 -6.37 21.42 0.52
N HIS A 105 -6.66 21.23 -0.77
CA HIS A 105 -8.02 21.19 -1.29
C HIS A 105 -8.58 19.77 -1.41
N ARG A 106 -7.70 18.77 -1.31
CA ARG A 106 -8.03 17.34 -1.32
C ARG A 106 -7.06 16.57 -0.44
N THR A 107 -7.45 15.36 -0.07
CA THR A 107 -6.62 14.43 0.71
C THR A 107 -6.27 13.18 -0.07
N LEU A 108 -5.17 12.55 0.33
CA LEU A 108 -4.71 11.25 -0.13
C LEU A 108 -4.57 10.29 1.05
N GLN A 109 -4.75 9.00 0.78
CA GLN A 109 -4.36 7.94 1.68
C GLN A 109 -2.95 7.48 1.31
N VAL A 110 -2.04 7.58 2.27
CA VAL A 110 -0.67 7.08 2.18
C VAL A 110 -0.55 5.88 3.11
N ASP A 111 -0.39 4.69 2.53
CA ASP A 111 -0.51 3.41 3.24
C ASP A 111 0.66 3.17 4.21
N ALA A 112 1.84 3.70 3.91
CA ALA A 112 2.97 3.73 4.82
C ALA A 112 3.91 4.90 4.52
N ILE A 113 4.48 5.47 5.56
CA ILE A 113 5.56 6.45 5.53
C ILE A 113 6.65 5.94 6.46
N VAL A 114 7.89 5.96 5.99
CA VAL A 114 9.08 5.48 6.70
C VAL A 114 10.13 6.57 6.67
N TYR A 115 10.52 7.04 7.85
CA TYR A 115 11.73 7.83 8.03
C TYR A 115 12.86 6.95 8.54
N ASP A 116 13.91 6.77 7.74
CA ASP A 116 15.10 6.01 8.13
C ASP A 116 16.08 6.93 8.87
N ARG A 117 16.27 6.71 10.18
CA ARG A 117 17.11 7.54 11.05
C ARG A 117 18.59 7.44 10.72
N ARG A 118 19.04 6.39 10.01
CA ARG A 118 20.44 6.23 9.61
C ARG A 118 20.80 7.12 8.44
N THR A 119 19.85 7.29 7.51
CA THR A 119 20.07 8.03 6.25
C THR A 119 19.37 9.39 6.22
N ASN A 120 18.47 9.65 7.17
CA ASN A 120 17.57 10.80 7.18
C ASN A 120 16.72 10.91 5.90
N ILE A 121 16.38 9.78 5.28
CA ILE A 121 15.54 9.74 4.09
C ILE A 121 14.12 9.40 4.52
N VAL A 122 13.15 10.21 4.10
CA VAL A 122 11.73 9.89 4.24
C VAL A 122 11.20 9.24 2.97
N ARG A 123 10.42 8.18 3.11
CA ARG A 123 9.80 7.49 1.98
C ARG A 123 8.32 7.25 2.24
N ALA A 124 7.49 7.46 1.24
CA ALA A 124 6.06 7.19 1.29
C ALA A 124 5.70 6.08 0.31
N TYR A 125 4.67 5.30 0.67
CA TYR A 125 4.29 4.10 -0.05
C TYR A 125 2.78 4.02 -0.22
N GLU A 126 2.36 3.83 -1.46
CA GLU A 126 1.06 3.22 -1.78
C GLU A 126 1.28 1.71 -1.99
N ILE A 127 0.43 0.87 -1.41
CA ILE A 127 0.57 -0.58 -1.46
C ILE A 127 -0.57 -1.16 -2.27
N LYS A 128 -0.24 -1.94 -3.28
CA LYS A 128 -1.21 -2.66 -4.10
C LYS A 128 -0.83 -4.12 -4.21
N ARG A 129 -1.84 -4.99 -4.30
CA ARG A 129 -1.65 -6.42 -4.59
C ARG A 129 -0.85 -6.62 -5.88
N GLY A 130 -1.11 -5.85 -6.93
CA GLY A 130 -0.37 -5.96 -8.19
C GLY A 130 -0.55 -7.31 -8.90
N SER A 131 -1.75 -7.90 -8.87
CA SER A 131 -2.09 -9.13 -9.60
C SER A 131 -2.62 -8.89 -11.01
N GLY A 132 -2.78 -7.63 -11.43
CA GLY A 132 -3.26 -7.24 -12.75
C GLY A 132 -2.85 -5.81 -13.07
N LEU A 133 -2.91 -5.46 -14.36
CA LEU A 133 -2.57 -4.13 -14.84
C LEU A 133 -3.76 -3.17 -14.68
N HIS A 134 -3.44 -1.90 -14.41
CA HIS A 134 -4.40 -0.81 -14.45
C HIS A 134 -4.59 -0.32 -15.89
N ASP A 135 -5.77 0.24 -16.17
CA ASP A 135 -6.03 1.00 -17.39
C ASP A 135 -5.26 2.34 -17.39
N SER A 136 -5.20 3.01 -18.55
CA SER A 136 -4.43 4.23 -18.72
C SER A 136 -4.91 5.40 -17.85
N GLY A 137 -6.21 5.50 -17.59
CA GLY A 137 -6.77 6.56 -16.75
C GLY A 137 -6.36 6.38 -15.30
N LYS A 138 -6.55 5.17 -14.78
CA LYS A 138 -6.14 4.81 -13.41
C LYS A 138 -4.64 4.93 -13.19
N ARG A 139 -3.82 4.53 -14.17
CA ARG A 139 -2.36 4.74 -14.13
C ARG A 139 -1.99 6.19 -13.97
N ARG A 140 -2.60 7.09 -14.75
CA ARG A 140 -2.32 8.52 -14.69
C ARG A 140 -2.72 9.11 -13.33
N SER A 141 -3.87 8.72 -12.79
CA SER A 141 -4.32 9.18 -11.48
C SER A 141 -3.36 8.75 -10.38
N ILE A 142 -3.00 7.45 -10.32
CA ILE A 142 -2.05 6.93 -9.34
C ILE A 142 -0.71 7.64 -9.44
N LEU A 143 -0.19 7.81 -10.66
CA LEU A 143 1.08 8.50 -10.87
C LEU A 143 1.00 9.95 -10.35
N ARG A 144 -0.06 10.69 -10.70
CA ARG A 144 -0.27 12.06 -10.23
C ARG A 144 -0.22 12.12 -8.70
N ASP A 145 -0.95 11.25 -8.03
CA ASP A 145 -1.02 11.22 -6.56
C ASP A 145 0.35 10.89 -5.93
N LEU A 146 1.07 9.90 -6.49
CA LEU A 146 2.44 9.58 -6.07
C LEU A 146 3.38 10.78 -6.22
N LEU A 147 3.28 11.52 -7.33
CA LEU A 147 4.11 12.70 -7.57
C LEU A 147 3.73 13.88 -6.65
N CYS A 148 2.46 14.03 -6.29
CA CYS A 148 2.04 15.03 -5.30
C CYS A 148 2.67 14.72 -3.93
N VAL A 149 2.62 13.45 -3.51
CA VAL A 149 3.29 13.01 -2.28
C VAL A 149 4.79 13.25 -2.38
N GLN A 150 5.44 12.91 -3.51
CA GLN A 150 6.88 13.10 -3.73
C GLN A 150 7.35 14.53 -3.44
N VAL A 151 6.63 15.55 -3.93
CA VAL A 151 7.04 16.96 -3.75
C VAL A 151 6.67 17.55 -2.39
N LEU A 152 5.70 16.95 -1.70
CA LEU A 152 5.20 17.44 -0.40
C LEU A 152 5.87 16.74 0.79
N LEU A 153 6.32 15.49 0.61
CA LEU A 153 6.70 14.59 1.70
C LEU A 153 7.82 15.13 2.58
N LYS A 154 8.79 15.84 1.98
CA LYS A 154 9.92 16.42 2.74
C LYS A 154 9.43 17.52 3.68
N SER A 155 8.60 18.45 3.20
CA SER A 155 8.00 19.49 4.06
C SER A 155 7.07 18.90 5.10
N TYR A 156 6.25 17.91 4.72
CA TYR A 156 5.37 17.20 5.65
C TYR A 156 6.13 16.56 6.82
N ALA A 157 7.24 15.87 6.52
CA ALA A 157 8.06 15.27 7.56
C ALA A 157 8.72 16.32 8.47
N ARG A 158 9.06 17.51 7.96
CA ARG A 158 9.55 18.62 8.79
C ARG A 158 8.50 19.15 9.76
N GLU A 159 7.23 19.23 9.37
CA GLU A 159 6.15 19.61 10.29
C GLU A 159 5.98 18.62 11.45
N ARG A 160 6.37 17.36 11.23
CA ARG A 160 6.41 16.32 12.28
C ARG A 160 7.68 16.38 13.15
N GLY A 161 8.54 17.38 12.97
CA GLY A 161 9.78 17.55 13.73
C GLY A 161 10.96 16.71 13.23
N LEU A 162 10.86 16.11 12.03
CA LEU A 162 11.95 15.34 11.43
C LEU A 162 12.83 16.25 10.54
N SER A 163 14.04 15.79 10.22
CA SER A 163 15.00 16.54 9.39
C SER A 163 15.41 15.74 8.15
N PRO A 164 14.48 15.46 7.22
CA PRO A 164 14.79 14.67 6.04
C PRO A 164 15.77 15.38 5.08
N VAL A 165 16.77 14.65 4.60
CA VAL A 165 17.69 15.11 3.54
C VAL A 165 17.14 14.84 2.15
N GLU A 166 16.38 13.76 2.00
CA GLU A 166 15.70 13.38 0.75
C GLU A 166 14.29 12.83 1.03
N ALA A 167 13.45 12.86 0.01
CA ALA A 167 12.11 12.29 0.02
C ALA A 167 11.89 11.43 -1.23
N HIS A 168 11.27 10.27 -1.07
CA HIS A 168 10.88 9.40 -2.20
C HIS A 168 9.47 8.85 -2.02
N SER A 169 8.68 8.84 -3.08
CA SER A 169 7.34 8.27 -3.13
C SER A 169 7.33 7.07 -4.04
N HIS A 170 6.83 5.94 -3.55
CA HIS A 170 6.77 4.69 -4.30
C HIS A 170 5.40 4.04 -4.24
N ILE A 171 5.10 3.21 -5.22
CA ILE A 171 4.02 2.24 -5.19
C ILE A 171 4.59 0.83 -5.17
N ILE A 172 4.14 0.01 -4.23
CA ILE A 172 4.50 -1.39 -4.12
C ILE A 172 3.46 -2.22 -4.87
N PHE A 173 3.87 -2.88 -5.95
CA PHE A 173 3.11 -3.91 -6.64
C PHE A 173 3.56 -5.29 -6.15
N TYR A 174 2.93 -5.79 -5.09
CA TYR A 174 3.45 -6.95 -4.36
C TYR A 174 3.60 -8.21 -5.24
N TYR A 175 2.60 -8.54 -6.06
CA TYR A 175 2.67 -9.68 -7.00
C TYR A 175 3.31 -9.34 -8.37
N GLY A 176 3.94 -8.17 -8.50
CA GLY A 176 4.84 -7.86 -9.61
C GLY A 176 4.20 -7.34 -10.91
N LYS A 177 2.86 -7.23 -11.03
CA LYS A 177 2.24 -6.56 -12.19
C LYS A 177 2.27 -5.05 -12.01
N CYS A 178 3.41 -4.45 -12.36
CA CYS A 178 3.63 -3.01 -12.28
C CYS A 178 2.89 -2.25 -13.38
N SER A 179 2.10 -1.25 -12.97
CA SER A 179 1.42 -0.33 -13.92
C SER A 179 2.06 1.05 -13.97
N ILE A 180 2.95 1.35 -13.02
CA ILE A 180 3.75 2.57 -12.93
C ILE A 180 5.22 2.17 -13.18
N PRO A 181 6.00 2.95 -13.95
CA PRO A 181 7.40 2.64 -14.22
C PRO A 181 8.31 2.95 -13.01
N LYS A 182 9.55 2.43 -13.09
CA LYS A 182 10.66 2.91 -12.25
C LYS A 182 10.92 4.40 -12.51
N PRO A 183 11.43 5.14 -11.51
CA PRO A 183 11.83 4.70 -10.17
C PRO A 183 10.66 4.62 -9.15
N PHE A 184 9.44 4.98 -9.54
CA PHE A 184 8.29 5.08 -8.63
C PHE A 184 7.67 3.73 -8.24
N SER A 185 7.99 2.63 -8.91
CA SER A 185 7.43 1.31 -8.58
C SER A 185 8.42 0.41 -7.84
N LEU A 186 7.93 -0.41 -6.92
CA LEU A 186 8.64 -1.51 -6.27
C LEU A 186 7.84 -2.81 -6.40
N THR A 187 8.54 -3.94 -6.38
CA THR A 187 7.96 -5.28 -6.30
C THR A 187 8.32 -5.94 -4.98
N ARG A 188 7.59 -7.00 -4.59
CA ARG A 188 7.88 -7.79 -3.38
C ARG A 188 9.34 -8.20 -3.28
N ASP A 189 9.94 -8.62 -4.39
CA ASP A 189 11.29 -9.18 -4.40
C ASP A 189 12.38 -8.12 -4.22
N GLU A 190 12.01 -6.84 -4.31
CA GLU A 190 12.91 -5.70 -4.09
C GLU A 190 12.83 -5.14 -2.66
N LEU A 191 11.82 -5.52 -1.87
CA LEU A 191 11.55 -4.88 -0.58
C LEU A 191 12.71 -5.02 0.41
N ASP A 192 13.25 -6.22 0.57
CA ASP A 192 14.31 -6.46 1.55
C ASP A 192 15.57 -5.63 1.23
N GLY A 193 15.92 -5.52 -0.06
CA GLY A 193 17.03 -4.69 -0.52
C GLY A 193 16.74 -3.20 -0.43
N HIS A 194 15.51 -2.77 -0.76
CA HIS A 194 15.07 -1.38 -0.70
C HIS A 194 15.09 -0.82 0.72
N TYR A 195 14.65 -1.61 1.71
CA TYR A 195 14.67 -1.20 3.11
C TYR A 195 15.99 -1.53 3.82
N GLY A 196 16.78 -2.46 3.30
CA GLY A 196 17.88 -3.06 4.07
C GLY A 196 17.38 -3.76 5.34
N TRP A 197 16.16 -4.30 5.31
CA TRP A 197 15.46 -4.93 6.42
C TRP A 197 14.56 -6.06 5.91
N PRO A 198 14.45 -7.23 6.59
CA PRO A 198 13.58 -8.31 6.15
C PRO A 198 12.10 -7.91 6.19
N VAL A 199 11.44 -7.95 5.03
CA VAL A 199 10.00 -7.65 4.87
C VAL A 199 9.28 -8.79 4.18
N LYS A 200 9.85 -9.33 3.08
CA LYS A 200 9.18 -10.32 2.23
C LYS A 200 8.77 -11.57 3.02
N GLY A 201 9.70 -12.19 3.75
CA GLY A 201 9.45 -13.42 4.50
C GLY A 201 8.29 -13.28 5.50
N PRO A 202 8.38 -12.34 6.46
CA PRO A 202 7.29 -12.10 7.42
C PRO A 202 5.93 -11.82 6.77
N VAL A 203 5.89 -11.05 5.68
CA VAL A 203 4.62 -10.75 4.99
C VAL A 203 4.06 -11.99 4.28
N GLU A 204 4.89 -12.87 3.73
CA GLU A 204 4.42 -14.12 3.12
C GLU A 204 3.86 -15.10 4.15
N GLU A 205 4.36 -15.11 5.40
CA GLU A 205 3.74 -15.88 6.48
C GLU A 205 2.29 -15.43 6.75
N ILE A 206 2.04 -14.11 6.72
CA ILE A 206 0.71 -13.52 6.85
C ILE A 206 -0.20 -13.92 5.68
N ASN A 207 0.32 -13.84 4.45
CA ASN A 207 -0.41 -14.27 3.26
C ASN A 207 -0.81 -15.74 3.35
N GLU A 208 0.12 -16.60 3.79
CA GLU A 208 -0.10 -18.03 3.93
C GLU A 208 -1.17 -18.33 5.01
N LEU A 209 -1.12 -17.66 6.16
CA LEU A 209 -2.14 -17.79 7.20
C LEU A 209 -3.53 -17.39 6.69
N PHE A 210 -3.62 -16.25 6.00
CA PHE A 210 -4.89 -15.80 5.39
C PHE A 210 -5.38 -16.81 4.35
N ARG A 211 -4.49 -17.31 3.50
CA ARG A 211 -4.80 -18.32 2.47
C ARG A 211 -5.37 -19.58 3.11
N GLN A 212 -4.69 -20.16 4.09
CA GLN A 212 -5.15 -21.38 4.78
C GLN A 212 -6.56 -21.22 5.37
N LYS A 213 -6.82 -20.11 6.07
CA LYS A 213 -8.13 -19.84 6.67
C LYS A 213 -9.22 -19.52 5.64
N LEU A 214 -8.86 -18.89 4.52
CA LEU A 214 -9.81 -18.67 3.42
C LEU A 214 -10.23 -20.00 2.79
N PHE A 215 -9.28 -20.90 2.53
CA PHE A 215 -9.59 -22.20 1.96
C PHE A 215 -10.40 -23.08 2.90
N SER A 216 -10.24 -22.99 4.23
CA SER A 216 -11.06 -23.76 5.16
C SER A 216 -12.55 -23.41 5.09
N ILE A 217 -12.91 -22.14 4.88
CA ILE A 217 -14.32 -21.72 4.76
C ILE A 217 -14.91 -21.99 3.36
N LEU A 218 -14.06 -22.19 2.35
CA LEU A 218 -14.47 -22.55 1.00
C LEU A 218 -14.64 -24.06 0.83
N ALA A 219 -13.78 -24.86 1.44
CA ALA A 219 -13.89 -26.32 1.43
C ALA A 219 -15.08 -26.83 2.26
N SER A 220 -15.61 -25.99 3.16
CA SER A 220 -16.78 -26.27 3.99
C SER A 220 -18.11 -25.79 3.36
N ALA A 221 -18.06 -25.22 2.14
CA ALA A 221 -19.19 -24.57 1.46
C ALA A 221 -19.66 -25.37 0.23
#